data_AF-A0A382V6S5-F1
#
_entry.id   AF-A0A382V6S5-F1
#
_cell.length_a   1.000
_cell.length_b   1.000
_cell.length_c   1.000
_cell.angle_alpha   90.00
_cell.angle_beta   90.00
_cell.angle_gamma   90.00
#
_symmetry.space_group_name_H-M   'P 1'
#
loop_
_entity.id
_entity.type
_entity.pdbx_description
1 polymer ?
#
loop_
_entity_poly.entity_id
_entity_poly.type
_entity_poly.pdbx_seq_one_letter_code
_entity_poly.pdbx_strand_id
1 'polypeptide(L)'
;MKFRAAVLHKQKAPLVIEEIQIVDPQPGDVLIRLHASGLCHTDLEVIQGSLPYPLPIVLGHEGAGVVEAVGDGVSLVSPGDHVICSWNPNCGHCFYCEREQPILCEVFTDTYRKGHLMDNTSRLTVNNSKL
;
A
#
# COMPACT_ATOMS: atom_id res chain seq x y z
N MET A 1 6.77 -4.58 13.64
CA MET A 1 7.65 -5.63 13.07
C MET A 1 8.74 -5.02 12.18
N LYS A 2 9.91 -5.67 12.04
CA LYS A 2 10.97 -5.31 11.09
C LYS A 2 11.02 -6.30 9.92
N PHE A 3 11.25 -5.82 8.71
CA PHE A 3 11.37 -6.65 7.50
C PHE A 3 12.17 -5.92 6.40
N ARG A 4 12.59 -6.64 5.36
CA ARG A 4 13.30 -6.04 4.21
C ARG A 4 12.32 -5.60 3.14
N ALA A 5 12.51 -4.40 2.60
CA ALA A 5 11.73 -3.86 1.49
C ALA A 5 12.63 -3.14 0.47
N ALA A 6 12.12 -2.95 -0.75
CA ALA A 6 12.77 -2.14 -1.77
C ALA A 6 12.27 -0.69 -1.66
N VAL A 7 13.15 0.23 -1.25
CA VAL A 7 12.83 1.63 -1.01
C VAL A 7 13.43 2.51 -2.10
N LEU A 8 12.60 3.38 -2.67
CA LEU A 8 13.04 4.46 -3.56
C LEU A 8 13.23 5.73 -2.75
N HIS A 9 14.48 6.16 -2.57
CA HIS A 9 14.80 7.42 -1.85
C HIS A 9 14.76 8.65 -2.75
N LYS A 10 15.05 8.46 -4.03
CA LYS A 10 15.15 9.55 -5.01
C LYS A 10 14.77 9.03 -6.39
N GLN A 11 14.06 9.84 -7.16
CA GLN A 11 13.81 9.57 -8.58
C GLN A 11 15.14 9.38 -9.34
N LYS A 12 15.12 8.52 -10.36
CA LYS A 12 16.23 8.18 -11.24
C LYS A 12 17.43 7.58 -10.50
N ALA A 13 17.19 7.01 -9.33
CA ALA A 13 18.16 6.24 -8.55
C ALA A 13 17.69 4.77 -8.45
N PRO A 14 18.62 3.82 -8.23
CA PRO A 14 18.25 2.43 -7.96
C PRO A 14 17.44 2.32 -6.67
N LEU A 15 16.59 1.30 -6.58
CA LEU A 15 15.95 0.88 -5.34
C LEU A 15 17.00 0.36 -4.37
N VAL A 16 16.84 0.68 -3.09
CA VAL A 16 17.70 0.18 -2.01
C VAL A 16 16.93 -0.90 -1.24
N ILE A 17 17.52 -2.09 -1.10
CA ILE A 17 16.94 -3.13 -0.24
C ILE A 17 17.42 -2.90 1.18
N GLU A 18 16.54 -2.43 2.05
CA GLU A 18 16.86 -2.12 3.45
C GLU A 18 15.81 -2.63 4.43
N GLU A 19 16.18 -2.67 5.71
CA GLU A 19 15.26 -3.01 6.78
C GLU A 19 14.37 -1.81 7.11
N ILE A 20 13.06 -2.02 7.09
CA ILE A 20 12.05 -1.03 7.47
C ILE A 20 11.16 -1.59 8.59
N GLN A 21 10.38 -0.70 9.19
CA GLN A 21 9.45 -1.04 10.27
C GLN A 21 8.02 -0.85 9.80
N ILE A 22 7.15 -1.76 10.22
CA ILE A 22 5.70 -1.63 10.12
C ILE A 22 5.10 -1.71 11.53
N VAL A 23 4.13 -0.84 11.82
CA VAL A 23 3.35 -0.90 13.06
C VAL A 23 2.28 -2.00 12.97
N ASP A 24 1.75 -2.42 14.12
CA ASP A 24 0.65 -3.38 14.13
C ASP A 24 -0.60 -2.81 13.44
N PRO A 25 -1.42 -3.66 12.79
CA PRO A 25 -2.61 -3.21 12.06
C PRO A 25 -3.55 -2.43 12.98
N GLN A 26 -3.98 -1.26 12.51
CA GLN A 26 -4.99 -0.41 13.13
C GLN A 26 -6.40 -0.85 12.70
N PRO A 27 -7.49 -0.32 13.29
CA PRO A 27 -8.84 -0.68 12.86
C PRO A 27 -9.03 -0.55 11.34
N GLY A 28 -9.56 -1.61 10.72
CA GLY A 28 -9.74 -1.71 9.26
C GLY A 28 -8.51 -2.14 8.45
N ASP A 29 -7.31 -2.21 9.05
CA ASP A 29 -6.11 -2.64 8.34
C ASP A 29 -6.03 -4.16 8.19
N VAL A 30 -5.41 -4.61 7.10
CA VAL A 30 -5.00 -6.00 6.90
C VAL A 30 -3.50 -6.05 6.70
N LEU A 31 -2.79 -6.74 7.59
CA LEU A 31 -1.36 -7.00 7.44
C LEU A 31 -1.17 -8.27 6.60
N ILE A 32 -0.47 -8.14 5.47
CA ILE A 32 -0.27 -9.23 4.51
C ILE A 32 1.21 -9.60 4.48
N ARG A 33 1.51 -10.89 4.65
CA ARG A 33 2.81 -11.47 4.33
C ARG A 33 2.87 -11.73 2.82
N LEU A 34 3.52 -10.83 2.09
CA LEU A 34 3.68 -10.97 0.64
C LEU A 34 4.56 -12.19 0.30
N HIS A 35 4.11 -12.98 -0.67
CA HIS A 35 4.86 -14.12 -1.20
C HIS A 35 5.39 -13.86 -2.62
N ALA A 36 4.67 -13.05 -3.40
CA ALA A 36 5.07 -12.63 -4.74
C ALA A 36 4.62 -11.18 -5.00
N SER A 37 5.41 -10.47 -5.81
CA SER A 37 5.04 -9.18 -6.38
C SER A 37 5.48 -9.12 -7.84
N GLY A 38 4.61 -8.64 -8.71
CA GLY A 38 4.94 -8.25 -10.08
C GLY A 38 5.78 -6.97 -10.12
N LEU A 39 6.42 -6.76 -11.27
CA LEU A 39 7.04 -5.50 -11.65
C LEU A 39 6.25 -4.93 -12.82
N CYS A 40 5.56 -3.83 -12.56
CA CYS A 40 4.76 -3.15 -13.56
C CYS A 40 5.53 -1.97 -14.16
N HIS A 41 5.13 -1.54 -15.35
CA HIS A 41 5.67 -0.31 -15.94
C HIS A 41 5.36 0.93 -15.08
N THR A 42 4.23 0.94 -14.35
CA THR A 42 3.89 2.04 -13.46
C THR A 42 4.87 2.19 -12.30
N ASP A 43 5.47 1.10 -11.80
CA ASP A 43 6.54 1.21 -10.79
C ASP A 43 7.76 1.93 -11.40
N LEU A 44 8.08 1.65 -12.67
CA LEU A 44 9.15 2.32 -13.40
C LEU A 44 8.86 3.81 -13.64
N GLU A 45 7.62 4.19 -13.89
CA GLU A 45 7.22 5.60 -14.04
C GLU A 45 7.49 6.40 -12.77
N VAL A 46 7.25 5.81 -11.59
CA VAL A 46 7.59 6.44 -10.30
C VAL A 46 9.11 6.53 -10.13
N ILE A 47 9.85 5.48 -10.46
CA ILE A 47 11.32 5.49 -10.43
C ILE A 47 11.87 6.58 -11.34
N GLN A 48 11.35 6.72 -12.56
CA GLN A 48 11.82 7.71 -13.54
C GLN A 48 11.34 9.13 -13.25
N GLY A 49 10.30 9.28 -12.44
CA GLY A 49 9.70 10.55 -12.05
C GLY A 49 8.65 11.08 -13.03
N SER A 50 8.20 10.28 -14.00
CA SER A 50 7.06 10.63 -14.86
C SER A 50 5.72 10.53 -14.12
N LEU A 51 5.66 9.66 -13.11
CA LEU A 51 4.54 9.58 -12.16
C LEU A 51 5.00 10.04 -10.76
N PRO A 52 4.68 11.27 -10.34
CA PRO A 52 5.18 11.80 -9.08
C PRO A 52 4.45 11.18 -7.87
N TYR A 53 5.23 10.66 -6.93
CA TYR A 53 4.80 10.26 -5.58
C TYR A 53 5.73 10.87 -4.53
N PRO A 54 5.27 11.06 -3.28
CA PRO A 54 6.14 11.40 -2.16
C PRO A 54 7.27 10.36 -2.00
N LEU A 55 8.46 10.83 -1.65
CA LEU A 55 9.63 10.00 -1.39
C LEU A 55 10.16 10.27 0.03
N PRO A 56 10.74 9.28 0.71
CA PRO A 56 10.97 7.90 0.26
C PRO A 56 9.68 7.07 0.16
N ILE A 57 9.67 6.04 -0.69
CA ILE A 57 8.50 5.16 -0.90
C ILE A 57 8.90 3.70 -1.08
N VAL A 58 8.05 2.78 -0.59
CA VAL A 58 8.11 1.36 -0.94
C VAL A 58 7.19 1.14 -2.15
N LEU A 59 7.77 0.72 -3.28
CA LEU A 59 7.03 0.46 -4.52
C LEU A 59 6.46 -0.96 -4.58
N GLY A 60 5.65 -1.21 -5.61
CA GLY A 60 4.98 -2.48 -5.86
C GLY A 60 3.49 -2.39 -5.56
N HIS A 61 2.68 -2.73 -6.55
CA HIS A 61 1.21 -2.70 -6.46
C HIS A 61 0.55 -3.97 -7.02
N GLU A 62 1.34 -4.93 -7.48
CA GLU A 62 0.89 -6.21 -8.04
C GLU A 62 1.29 -7.36 -7.11
N GLY A 63 0.75 -7.37 -5.88
CA GLY A 63 1.15 -8.31 -4.83
C GLY A 63 0.14 -9.43 -4.57
N ALA A 64 0.65 -10.59 -4.17
CA ALA A 64 -0.15 -11.69 -3.61
C ALA A 64 0.53 -12.30 -2.39
N GLY A 65 -0.26 -12.73 -1.42
CA GLY A 65 0.27 -13.21 -0.15
C GLY A 65 -0.76 -13.89 0.73
N VAL A 66 -0.44 -13.96 2.01
CA VAL A 66 -1.28 -14.54 3.05
C VAL A 66 -1.50 -13.50 4.15
N VAL A 67 -2.73 -13.40 4.65
CA VAL A 67 -3.05 -12.51 5.77
C VAL A 67 -2.29 -12.98 7.01
N GLU A 68 -1.47 -12.09 7.57
CA GLU A 68 -0.72 -12.30 8.82
C GLU A 68 -1.57 -11.93 10.03
N ALA A 69 -2.20 -10.76 9.98
CA ALA A 69 -2.99 -10.19 11.06
C ALA A 69 -4.03 -9.22 10.50
N VAL A 70 -5.09 -8.99 11.26
CA VAL A 70 -6.16 -8.04 10.93
C VAL A 70 -6.37 -7.09 12.09
N GLY A 71 -6.72 -5.84 11.79
CA GLY A 71 -7.13 -4.87 12.79
C GLY A 71 -8.61 -4.99 13.14
N ASP A 72 -9.02 -4.27 14.18
CA ASP A 72 -10.41 -4.25 14.65
C ASP A 72 -11.40 -3.89 13.53
N GLY A 73 -12.53 -4.59 13.48
CA GLY A 73 -13.61 -4.34 12.52
C GLY A 73 -13.42 -4.98 11.14
N VAL A 74 -12.27 -5.59 10.84
CA VAL A 74 -12.10 -6.39 9.63
C VAL A 74 -12.90 -7.68 9.73
N SER A 75 -13.74 -7.95 8.72
CA SER A 75 -14.63 -9.11 8.70
C SER A 75 -14.59 -9.92 7.40
N LEU A 76 -13.95 -9.38 6.35
CA LEU A 76 -13.93 -10.01 5.01
C LEU A 76 -12.82 -11.05 4.85
N VAL A 77 -11.79 -10.99 5.68
CA VAL A 77 -10.64 -11.91 5.66
C VAL A 77 -10.16 -12.19 7.08
N SER A 78 -9.46 -13.30 7.26
CA SER A 78 -8.87 -13.74 8.53
C SER A 78 -7.40 -14.13 8.35
N PRO A 79 -6.58 -14.13 9.43
CA PRO A 79 -5.23 -14.67 9.37
C PRO A 79 -5.18 -16.07 8.75
N GLY A 80 -4.30 -16.27 7.78
CA GLY A 80 -4.18 -17.50 7.00
C GLY A 80 -4.86 -17.46 5.63
N ASP A 81 -5.74 -16.50 5.36
CA ASP A 81 -6.38 -16.38 4.05
C ASP A 81 -5.38 -15.95 2.97
N HIS A 82 -5.49 -16.56 1.78
CA HIS A 82 -4.77 -16.14 0.59
C HIS A 82 -5.45 -14.94 -0.05
N VAL A 83 -4.69 -13.89 -0.32
CA VAL A 83 -5.20 -12.62 -0.85
C VAL A 83 -4.35 -12.08 -1.99
N ILE A 84 -5.00 -11.34 -2.89
CA ILE A 84 -4.35 -10.47 -3.87
C ILE A 84 -4.54 -9.01 -3.44
N CYS A 85 -3.50 -8.19 -3.58
CA CYS A 85 -3.58 -6.78 -3.26
C CYS A 85 -4.29 -6.03 -4.40
N SER A 86 -5.35 -5.28 -4.07
CA SER A 86 -5.94 -4.32 -5.01
C SER A 86 -5.18 -3.00 -4.93
N TRP A 87 -4.61 -2.55 -6.04
CA TRP A 87 -4.00 -1.22 -6.14
C TRP A 87 -5.04 -0.09 -6.17
N ASN A 88 -6.32 -0.42 -6.39
CA ASN A 88 -7.43 0.52 -6.44
C ASN A 88 -8.55 0.08 -5.46
N PRO A 89 -8.33 0.19 -4.14
CA PRO A 89 -9.35 -0.08 -3.14
C PRO A 89 -10.51 0.92 -3.24
N ASN A 90 -11.63 0.58 -2.61
CA ASN A 90 -12.83 1.43 -2.60
C ASN A 90 -13.48 1.41 -1.21
N CYS A 91 -14.16 2.50 -0.85
CA CYS A 91 -14.78 2.65 0.48
C CYS A 91 -16.17 2.01 0.60
N GLY A 92 -16.81 1.66 -0.52
CA GLY A 92 -18.15 1.08 -0.52
C GLY A 92 -19.31 2.05 -0.22
N HIS A 93 -19.05 3.32 0.11
CA HIS A 93 -20.09 4.24 0.61
C HIS A 93 -20.04 5.67 0.02
N CYS A 94 -19.10 6.00 -0.87
CA CYS A 94 -19.06 7.31 -1.51
C CYS A 94 -20.02 7.37 -2.71
N PHE A 95 -20.21 8.57 -3.31
CA PHE A 95 -21.16 8.77 -4.41
C PHE A 95 -21.01 7.72 -5.52
N TYR A 96 -19.78 7.43 -5.95
CA TYR A 96 -19.51 6.45 -6.99
C TYR A 96 -19.64 4.99 -6.52
N CYS A 97 -19.26 4.69 -5.27
CA CYS A 97 -19.33 3.32 -4.76
C CYS A 97 -20.78 2.83 -4.62
N GLU A 98 -21.67 3.69 -4.10
CA GLU A 98 -23.10 3.38 -3.98
C GLU A 98 -23.80 3.19 -5.34
N ARG A 99 -23.15 3.62 -6.44
CA ARG A 99 -23.64 3.54 -7.80
C ARG A 99 -22.93 2.46 -8.62
N GLU A 100 -22.30 1.50 -7.96
CA GLU A 100 -21.56 0.39 -8.59
C GLU A 100 -20.41 0.86 -9.50
N GLN A 101 -19.83 2.02 -9.19
CA GLN A 101 -18.66 2.58 -9.89
C GLN A 101 -17.44 2.66 -8.95
N PRO A 102 -17.02 1.56 -8.29
CA PRO A 102 -15.97 1.59 -7.26
C PRO A 102 -14.59 2.00 -7.78
N ILE A 103 -14.36 1.90 -9.09
CA ILE A 103 -13.13 2.38 -9.73
C ILE A 103 -12.95 3.90 -9.58
N LEU A 104 -14.03 4.65 -9.33
CA LEU A 104 -14.04 6.11 -9.16
C LEU A 104 -14.15 6.51 -7.68
N CYS A 105 -13.72 5.65 -6.75
CA CYS A 105 -13.85 5.93 -5.31
C CYS A 105 -13.19 7.26 -4.90
N GLU A 106 -13.96 8.16 -4.32
CA GLU A 106 -13.51 9.50 -3.88
C GLU A 106 -12.47 9.40 -2.76
N VAL A 107 -12.76 8.59 -1.73
CA VAL A 107 -11.87 8.42 -0.57
C VAL A 107 -10.48 7.92 -0.99
N PHE A 108 -10.44 6.96 -1.93
CA PHE A 108 -9.16 6.49 -2.48
C PHE A 108 -8.49 7.56 -3.34
N THR A 109 -9.25 8.23 -4.22
CA THR A 109 -8.73 9.30 -5.10
C THR A 109 -8.07 10.45 -4.30
N ASP A 110 -8.58 10.76 -3.11
CA ASP A 110 -8.05 11.82 -2.26
C ASP A 110 -6.77 11.45 -1.48
N THR A 111 -6.48 10.15 -1.35
CA THR A 111 -5.41 9.63 -0.50
C THR A 111 -4.26 9.03 -1.32
N TYR A 112 -4.54 8.36 -2.45
CA TYR A 112 -3.53 7.59 -3.16
C TYR A 112 -2.31 8.40 -3.59
N ARG A 113 -2.49 9.64 -4.09
CA ARG A 113 -1.37 10.53 -4.50
C ARG A 113 -0.47 10.96 -3.35
N LYS A 114 -0.93 10.83 -2.10
CA LYS A 114 -0.15 11.14 -0.90
C LYS A 114 0.67 9.94 -0.42
N GLY A 115 0.51 8.75 -1.03
CA GLY A 115 1.20 7.54 -0.58
C GLY A 115 0.71 7.02 0.77
N HIS A 116 -0.50 7.41 1.18
CA HIS A 116 -1.08 7.04 2.47
C HIS A 116 -2.22 6.03 2.30
N LEU A 117 -2.57 5.36 3.40
CA LEU A 117 -3.81 4.59 3.50
C LEU A 117 -5.04 5.51 3.52
N MET A 118 -6.24 4.93 3.48
CA MET A 118 -7.51 5.67 3.44
C MET A 118 -7.77 6.54 4.67
N ASP A 119 -7.08 6.27 5.79
CA ASP A 119 -7.08 7.13 6.98
C ASP A 119 -6.09 8.32 6.90
N ASN A 120 -5.47 8.51 5.73
CA ASN A 120 -4.49 9.54 5.42
C ASN A 120 -3.19 9.46 6.26
N THR A 121 -2.83 8.25 6.71
CA THR A 121 -1.56 8.00 7.40
C THR A 121 -0.82 6.80 6.82
N SER A 122 0.42 6.61 7.27
CA SER A 122 1.31 5.52 6.88
C SER A 122 1.57 4.59 8.06
N ARG A 123 1.75 3.31 7.75
CA ARG A 123 2.16 2.27 8.70
C ARG A 123 3.65 2.00 8.67
N LEU A 124 4.36 2.57 7.69
CA LEU A 124 5.76 2.27 7.41
C LEU A 124 6.68 3.35 7.95
N THR A 125 7.86 2.92 8.40
CA THR A 125 8.92 3.82 8.87
C THR A 125 10.26 3.31 8.38
N VAL A 126 11.07 4.21 7.82
CA VAL A 126 12.45 3.97 7.40
C VAL A 126 13.37 4.94 8.14
N ASN A 127 14.45 4.44 8.76
CA ASN A 127 15.42 5.29 9.49
C ASN A 127 14.77 6.27 10.50
N ASN A 128 13.71 5.83 11.20
CA ASN A 128 12.88 6.62 12.13
C ASN A 128 12.04 7.75 11.49
N SER A 129 11.98 7.82 10.17
CA SER A 129 11.06 8.69 9.43
C SER A 129 9.87 7.89 8.91
N LYS A 130 8.64 8.37 9.16
CA LYS A 130 7.45 7.81 8.51
C LYS A 130 7.57 8.02 7.00
N LEU A 131 7.24 6.96 6.25
CA LEU A 131 7.02 7.04 4.81
C LEU A 131 5.70 7.76 4.54
#